data_AF-A0A1B7NQH4-F1
#
_entry.id   AF-A0A1B7NQH4-F1
#
_cell.length_a   1.000
_cell.length_b   1.000
_cell.length_c   1.000
_cell.angle_alpha   90.00
_cell.angle_beta   90.00
_cell.angle_gamma   90.00
#
_symmetry.space_group_name_H-M   'P 1'
#
loop_
_entity.id
_entity.type
_entity.pdbx_description
1 polymer ?
#
loop_
_entity_poly.entity_id
_entity_poly.type
_entity_poly.pdbx_seq_one_letter_code
_entity_poly.pdbx_strand_id
1 'polypeptide(L)'
;MASEADLDADIKSLSILSEHPDLYAEFASLGCVGSLVSLLSHENTDIAIDAIEILGELTDEDVEAEQEEWDVLVTAMVDADVIALLGQNLARLDEGNDADRSGVYHVM
;
A
#
# COMPACT_ATOMS: atom_id res chain seq x y z
N MET A 1 11.15 -0.46 17.29
CA MET A 1 11.02 -1.92 17.56
C MET A 1 9.59 -2.33 17.94
N ALA A 2 9.10 -2.20 19.18
CA ALA A 2 7.70 -2.63 19.48
C ALA A 2 6.66 -1.88 18.62
N SER A 3 6.77 -0.55 18.56
CA SER A 3 5.89 0.29 17.74
C SER A 3 5.98 0.06 16.23
N GLU A 4 7.10 -0.49 15.72
CA GLU A 4 7.22 -0.82 14.29
C GLU A 4 6.59 -2.17 13.99
N ALA A 5 6.76 -3.15 14.89
CA ALA A 5 6.08 -4.43 14.77
C ALA A 5 4.55 -4.30 14.91
N ASP A 6 4.08 -3.39 15.78
CA ASP A 6 2.66 -3.07 15.88
C ASP A 6 2.15 -2.42 14.58
N LEU A 7 2.94 -1.50 14.00
CA LEU A 7 2.60 -0.86 12.72
C LEU A 7 2.57 -1.83 11.54
N ASP A 8 3.55 -2.73 11.43
CA ASP A 8 3.58 -3.84 10.46
C ASP A 8 2.28 -4.67 10.53
N ALA A 9 1.89 -5.08 11.74
CA ALA A 9 0.66 -5.84 11.95
C ALA A 9 -0.60 -5.05 11.58
N ASP A 10 -0.65 -3.76 11.93
CA ASP A 10 -1.76 -2.88 11.58
C ASP A 10 -1.88 -2.69 10.06
N ILE A 11 -0.77 -2.51 9.34
CA ILE A 11 -0.76 -2.42 7.87
C ILE A 11 -1.32 -3.71 7.27
N LYS A 12 -0.80 -4.87 7.69
CA LYS A 12 -1.25 -6.18 7.19
C LYS A 12 -2.73 -6.45 7.46
N SER A 13 -3.26 -5.93 8.56
CA SER A 13 -4.68 -6.06 8.88
C SER A 13 -5.61 -5.38 7.86
N LEU A 14 -5.11 -4.39 7.11
CA LEU A 14 -5.89 -3.68 6.08
C LEU A 14 -6.18 -4.53 4.84
N SER A 15 -5.48 -5.66 4.65
CA SER A 15 -5.73 -6.63 3.57
C SER A 15 -7.21 -7.04 3.49
N ILE A 16 -7.90 -7.12 4.64
CA ILE A 16 -9.33 -7.44 4.73
C ILE A 16 -10.23 -6.52 3.89
N LEU A 17 -9.77 -5.29 3.58
CA LEU A 17 -10.53 -4.36 2.74
C LEU A 17 -10.63 -4.82 1.29
N SER A 18 -9.74 -5.70 0.81
CA SER A 18 -9.88 -6.34 -0.52
C SER A 18 -11.16 -7.19 -0.63
N GLU A 19 -11.66 -7.72 0.49
CA GLU A 19 -12.93 -8.45 0.56
C GLU A 19 -14.15 -7.53 0.77
N HIS A 20 -13.90 -6.24 1.02
CA HIS A 20 -14.93 -5.22 1.30
C HIS A 20 -14.70 -3.91 0.51
N PRO A 21 -14.73 -3.94 -0.84
CA PRO A 21 -14.59 -2.73 -1.65
C PRO A 21 -15.63 -1.64 -1.38
N ASP A 22 -16.78 -2.02 -0.83
CA ASP A 22 -17.83 -1.10 -0.40
C ASP A 22 -17.35 -0.10 0.68
N LEU A 23 -16.24 -0.42 1.35
CA LEU A 23 -15.59 0.45 2.34
C LEU A 23 -14.52 1.38 1.75
N TYR A 24 -14.15 1.27 0.47
CA TYR A 24 -13.10 2.10 -0.14
C TYR A 24 -13.42 3.59 -0.09
N ALA A 25 -14.69 3.95 -0.28
CA ALA A 25 -15.13 5.34 -0.16
C ALA A 25 -14.91 5.90 1.25
N GLU A 26 -15.23 5.12 2.28
CA GLU A 26 -15.02 5.52 3.67
C GLU A 26 -13.52 5.59 3.99
N PHE A 27 -12.76 4.58 3.60
CA PHE A 27 -11.30 4.50 3.76
C PHE A 27 -10.57 5.70 3.14
N ALA A 28 -10.96 6.10 1.93
CA ALA A 28 -10.46 7.31 1.28
C ALA A 28 -10.89 8.59 2.01
N SER A 29 -12.17 8.71 2.39
CA SER A 29 -12.70 9.90 3.07
C SER A 29 -12.07 10.17 4.44
N LEU A 30 -11.63 9.13 5.13
CA LEU A 30 -10.92 9.20 6.41
C LEU A 30 -9.44 9.61 6.24
N GLY A 31 -8.94 9.71 5.02
CA GLY A 31 -7.53 10.00 4.73
C GLY A 31 -6.59 8.81 4.95
N CYS A 32 -7.14 7.61 5.11
CA CYS A 32 -6.36 6.41 5.38
C CYS A 32 -5.54 5.98 4.15
N VAL A 33 -6.08 6.13 2.94
CA VAL A 33 -5.34 5.87 1.68
C VAL A 33 -4.06 6.71 1.63
N GLY A 34 -4.17 8.02 1.86
CA GLY A 34 -3.00 8.90 1.86
C GLY A 34 -2.01 8.57 2.98
N SER A 35 -2.51 8.13 4.15
CA SER A 35 -1.65 7.67 5.25
C SER A 35 -0.88 6.41 4.86
N LEU A 36 -1.55 5.42 4.26
CA LEU A 36 -0.92 4.18 3.77
C LEU A 36 0.12 4.49 2.67
N VAL A 37 -0.22 5.34 1.70
CA VAL A 37 0.71 5.77 0.65
C VAL A 37 1.93 6.49 1.24
N SER A 38 1.76 7.31 2.29
CA SER A 38 2.90 8.00 2.93
C SER A 38 3.93 7.05 3.54
N LEU A 39 3.52 5.83 3.93
CA LEU A 39 4.41 4.81 4.50
C LEU A 39 5.43 4.27 3.48
N LEU A 40 5.22 4.49 2.17
CA LEU A 40 6.23 4.18 1.16
C LEU A 40 7.52 4.97 1.38
N SER A 41 7.46 6.14 2.05
CA SER A 41 8.62 6.96 2.40
C SER A 41 9.28 6.56 3.73
N HIS A 42 8.78 5.53 4.40
CA HIS A 42 9.24 5.13 5.73
C HIS A 42 10.70 4.64 5.70
N GLU A 43 11.48 5.00 6.74
CA GLU A 43 12.92 4.71 6.81
C GLU A 43 13.22 3.20 6.88
N ASN A 44 12.36 2.46 7.59
CA ASN A 44 12.36 1.00 7.60
C ASN A 44 11.73 0.49 6.30
N THR A 45 12.53 -0.20 5.47
CA THR A 45 12.09 -0.75 4.18
C THR A 45 11.02 -1.82 4.35
N ASP A 46 11.03 -2.59 5.43
CA ASP A 46 10.02 -3.64 5.68
C ASP A 46 8.61 -3.03 5.76
N ILE A 47 8.46 -1.91 6.48
CA ILE A 47 7.18 -1.17 6.58
C ILE A 47 6.71 -0.62 5.23
N ALA A 48 7.66 -0.15 4.42
CA ALA A 48 7.32 0.33 3.08
C ALA A 48 6.93 -0.81 2.14
N ILE A 49 7.58 -1.98 2.27
CA ILE A 49 7.24 -3.18 1.51
C ILE A 49 5.85 -3.68 1.90
N ASP A 50 5.53 -3.75 3.19
CA ASP A 50 4.18 -4.10 3.67
C ASP A 50 3.13 -3.14 3.08
N ALA A 51 3.40 -1.84 3.10
CA ALA A 51 2.48 -0.87 2.51
C ALA A 51 2.32 -1.06 0.99
N ILE A 52 3.40 -1.37 0.25
CA ILE A 52 3.33 -1.67 -1.19
C ILE A 52 2.51 -2.94 -1.45
N GLU A 53 2.75 -4.00 -0.67
CA GLU A 53 2.01 -5.25 -0.74
C GLU A 53 0.50 -5.02 -0.56
N ILE A 54 0.11 -4.29 0.50
CA ILE A 54 -1.30 -3.98 0.75
C ILE A 54 -1.90 -3.09 -0.34
N LEU A 55 -1.19 -2.07 -0.85
CA LEU A 55 -1.70 -1.29 -1.97
C LEU A 55 -1.93 -2.17 -3.21
N GLY A 56 -1.08 -3.16 -3.44
CA GLY A 56 -1.24 -4.18 -4.48
C GLY A 56 -2.46 -5.05 -4.26
N GLU A 57 -2.64 -5.61 -3.06
CA GLU A 57 -3.81 -6.44 -2.71
C GLU A 57 -5.14 -5.67 -2.85
N LEU A 58 -5.17 -4.41 -2.43
CA LEU A 58 -6.36 -3.56 -2.60
C LEU A 58 -6.63 -3.21 -4.05
N THR A 59 -5.67 -3.39 -4.96
CA THR A 59 -5.78 -3.07 -6.39
C THR A 59 -5.67 -4.29 -7.31
N ASP A 60 -5.78 -5.49 -6.74
CA ASP A 60 -5.67 -6.74 -7.47
C ASP A 60 -6.86 -6.98 -8.41
N GLU A 61 -6.61 -7.69 -9.51
CA GLU A 61 -7.64 -8.01 -10.50
C GLU A 61 -8.73 -8.95 -9.99
N ASP A 62 -8.45 -9.71 -8.93
CA ASP A 62 -9.40 -10.61 -8.27
C ASP A 62 -10.34 -9.88 -7.29
N VAL A 63 -10.13 -8.59 -7.01
CA VAL A 63 -11.00 -7.79 -6.15
C VAL A 63 -12.31 -7.44 -6.88
N GLU A 64 -13.45 -7.89 -6.33
CA GLU A 64 -14.79 -7.67 -6.89
C GLU A 64 -15.34 -6.25 -6.59
N ALA A 65 -14.60 -5.20 -6.94
CA ALA A 65 -15.02 -3.81 -6.78
C ALA A 65 -15.71 -3.23 -8.02
N GLU A 66 -16.71 -2.38 -7.81
CA GLU A 66 -17.33 -1.57 -8.86
C GLU A 66 -16.41 -0.43 -9.31
N GLN A 67 -16.64 0.11 -10.51
CA GLN A 67 -15.83 1.20 -11.06
C GLN A 67 -15.78 2.43 -10.13
N GLU A 68 -16.88 2.75 -9.45
CA GLU A 68 -16.95 3.91 -8.56
C GLU A 68 -16.06 3.72 -7.31
N GLU A 69 -15.92 2.49 -6.82
CA GLU A 69 -15.07 2.13 -5.69
C GLU A 69 -13.59 2.21 -6.09
N TRP A 70 -13.26 1.69 -7.28
CA TRP A 70 -11.94 1.82 -7.89
C TRP A 70 -11.53 3.28 -8.09
N ASP A 71 -12.42 4.08 -8.67
CA ASP A 71 -12.15 5.48 -8.99
C ASP A 71 -11.79 6.26 -7.72
N VAL A 72 -12.51 6.03 -6.61
CA VAL A 72 -12.23 6.73 -5.35
C VAL A 72 -10.91 6.30 -4.74
N LEU A 73 -10.61 5.00 -4.69
CA LEU A 73 -9.35 4.49 -4.14
C LEU A 73 -8.15 4.98 -4.95
N VAL A 74 -8.18 4.77 -6.27
CA VAL A 74 -7.06 5.10 -7.16
C VAL A 74 -6.84 6.61 -7.22
N THR A 75 -7.91 7.42 -7.26
CA THR A 75 -7.77 8.88 -7.21
C THR A 75 -7.08 9.32 -5.93
N ALA A 76 -7.47 8.78 -4.77
CA ALA A 76 -6.83 9.11 -3.50
C ALA A 76 -5.35 8.67 -3.44
N MET A 77 -4.99 7.55 -4.06
CA MET A 77 -3.58 7.12 -4.18
C MET A 77 -2.76 8.06 -5.06
N VAL A 78 -3.31 8.46 -6.21
CA VAL A 78 -2.65 9.37 -7.16
C VAL A 78 -2.46 10.76 -6.54
N ASP A 79 -3.47 11.27 -5.84
CA ASP A 79 -3.41 12.54 -5.11
C ASP A 79 -2.36 12.51 -3.98
N ALA A 80 -2.00 11.31 -3.49
CA ALA A 80 -0.96 11.08 -2.49
C ALA A 80 0.43 10.79 -3.11
N ASP A 81 0.64 11.03 -4.41
CA ASP A 81 1.91 10.85 -5.12
C ASP A 81 2.42 9.40 -5.15
N VAL A 82 1.53 8.39 -5.14
CA VAL A 82 1.90 6.96 -5.07
C VAL A 82 2.96 6.55 -6.10
N ILE A 83 2.84 7.02 -7.35
CA ILE A 83 3.76 6.66 -8.45
C ILE A 83 5.17 7.17 -8.17
N ALA A 84 5.29 8.41 -7.68
CA ALA A 84 6.59 9.00 -7.37
C ALA A 84 7.24 8.29 -6.19
N LEU A 85 6.45 7.89 -5.19
CA LEU A 85 6.92 7.16 -4.01
C LEU A 85 7.32 5.71 -4.33
N LEU A 86 6.59 5.02 -5.21
CA LEU A 86 6.97 3.70 -5.73
C LEU A 86 8.32 3.77 -6.47
N GLY A 87 8.50 4.78 -7.33
CA GLY A 87 9.78 5.01 -8.02
C GLY A 87 10.95 5.29 -7.07
N GLN A 88 10.71 5.97 -5.95
CA GLN A 88 11.72 6.17 -4.90
C GLN A 88 12.07 4.87 -4.18
N ASN A 89 11.09 3.98 -3.96
CA ASN A 89 11.35 2.67 -3.37
C ASN A 89 12.23 1.79 -4.25
N LEU A 90 11.95 1.74 -5.56
CA LEU A 90 12.81 0.99 -6.50
C LEU A 90 14.29 1.42 -6.46
N ALA A 91 14.57 2.69 -6.15
CA ALA A 91 15.94 3.20 -6.10
C ALA A 91 16.70 2.80 -4.82
N ARG A 92 15.99 2.40 -3.74
CA ARG A 92 16.58 2.10 -2.43
C ARG A 92 16.54 0.62 -2.04
N LEU A 93 15.70 -0.19 -2.68
CA LEU A 93 15.58 -1.62 -2.43
C LEU A 93 16.76 -2.39 -3.03
N ASP A 94 17.31 -3.34 -2.27
CA ASP A 94 18.43 -4.20 -2.70
C ASP A 94 17.93 -5.61 -3.04
N GLU A 95 17.85 -5.96 -4.33
CA GLU A 95 17.45 -7.31 -4.79
C GLU A 95 18.35 -8.45 -4.30
N GLY A 96 19.54 -8.16 -3.74
CA GLY A 96 20.37 -9.13 -3.03
C GLY A 96 19.77 -9.63 -1.70
N ASN A 97 18.87 -8.84 -1.11
CA ASN A 97 18.05 -9.20 0.04
C ASN A 97 16.71 -9.79 -0.45
N ASP A 98 16.29 -10.91 0.14
CA ASP A 98 15.05 -11.58 -0.24
C ASP A 98 13.79 -10.74 0.06
N ALA A 99 13.79 -9.96 1.15
CA ALA A 99 12.66 -9.11 1.52
C ALA A 99 12.48 -7.96 0.50
N ASP A 100 13.55 -7.21 0.26
CA ASP A 100 13.58 -6.11 -0.70
C ASP A 100 13.24 -6.56 -2.12
N ARG A 101 13.66 -7.77 -2.52
CA ARG A 101 13.29 -8.37 -3.81
C ARG A 101 11.78 -8.59 -3.93
N SER A 102 11.12 -8.99 -2.84
CA SER A 102 9.64 -9.06 -2.79
C SER A 102 9.05 -7.66 -3.00
N GLY A 103 9.60 -6.66 -2.31
CA GLY A 103 9.22 -5.26 -2.52
C GLY A 103 9.29 -4.82 -3.98
N VAL A 104 10.39 -5.12 -4.68
CA VAL A 104 10.56 -4.81 -6.11
C VAL A 104 9.51 -5.53 -6.96
N TYR A 105 9.16 -6.78 -6.63
CA TYR A 105 8.10 -7.52 -7.31
C TYR A 105 6.73 -6.85 -7.15
N HIS A 106 6.35 -6.44 -5.94
CA HIS A 106 5.04 -5.81 -5.70
C HIS A 106 4.91 -4.42 -6.34
N VAL A 107 6.02 -3.75 -6.67
CA VAL A 107 5.99 -2.47 -7.40
C VAL A 107 5.73 -2.66 -8.91
N MET A 108 6.06 -3.84 -9.47
CA MET A 108 6.05 -4.09 -10.93
C MET A 108 4.77 -4.79 -11.41
#